data_AF-A0A432T820-F1
#
_entry.id   AF-A0A432T820-F1
#
_cell.length_a   1.000
_cell.length_b   1.000
_cell.length_c   1.000
_cell.angle_alpha   90.00
_cell.angle_beta   90.00
_cell.angle_gamma   90.00
#
_symmetry.space_group_name_H-M   'P 1'
#
loop_
_entity.id
_entity.type
_entity.pdbx_description
1 polymer ?
#
loop_
_entity_poly.entity_id
_entity_poly.type
_entity_poly.pdbx_seq_one_letter_code
_entity_poly.pdbx_strand_id
1 'polypeptide(L)'
;MRHSRDGISYSPREARIKNKESSFAQKRVTFDDTPLFFPEGFEKLFLLIYFITLPYIAGLLFLFFYVADGKKKLFLSVNSDTPFMAIWAIGYEILAVLILLWIVKSAIAYSYESRQRGSTPFRRP
;
A
#
# COMPACT_ATOMS: atom_id res chain seq x y z
N MET A 1 -15.16 37.33 61.77
CA MET A 1 -13.85 36.76 61.35
C MET A 1 -14.11 35.35 60.82
N ARG A 2 -14.12 35.14 59.50
CA ARG A 2 -13.05 34.49 58.67
C ARG A 2 -12.77 33.05 59.14
N HIS A 3 -12.91 31.97 58.37
CA HIS A 3 -12.74 31.76 56.92
C HIS A 3 -13.56 30.54 56.46
N SER A 4 -14.35 30.68 55.38
CA SER A 4 -14.76 29.55 54.54
C SER A 4 -13.60 29.18 53.62
N ARG A 5 -13.17 27.91 53.62
CA ARG A 5 -12.20 27.37 52.66
C ARG A 5 -12.97 26.83 51.47
N ASP A 6 -13.08 27.63 50.41
CA ASP A 6 -13.52 27.15 49.11
C ASP A 6 -12.47 26.19 48.56
N GLY A 7 -12.77 24.89 48.64
CA GLY A 7 -12.02 23.87 47.94
C GLY A 7 -12.33 23.99 46.45
N ILE A 8 -11.39 24.51 45.68
CA ILE A 8 -11.47 24.51 44.21
C ILE A 8 -11.44 23.05 43.76
N SER A 9 -12.60 22.53 43.35
CA SER A 9 -12.73 21.22 42.71
C SER A 9 -12.27 21.35 41.25
N TYR A 10 -11.07 20.86 40.96
CA TYR A 10 -10.63 20.68 39.59
C TYR A 10 -11.39 19.50 38.99
N SER A 11 -12.37 19.78 38.14
CA SER A 11 -12.87 18.79 37.17
C SER A 11 -11.66 18.29 36.37
N PRO A 12 -11.41 16.97 36.25
CA PRO A 12 -10.39 16.46 35.34
C PRO A 12 -10.84 16.76 33.91
N ARG A 13 -10.50 17.95 33.43
CA ARG A 13 -10.71 18.38 32.06
C ARG A 13 -9.64 17.74 31.19
N GLU A 14 -9.67 16.43 31.09
CA GLU A 14 -8.90 15.66 30.12
C GLU A 14 -9.49 14.27 30.03
N ALA A 15 -10.72 14.23 29.50
CA ALA A 15 -11.08 13.16 28.61
C ALA A 15 -10.06 13.19 27.46
N ARG A 16 -8.89 12.55 27.67
CA ARG A 16 -8.03 12.09 26.60
C ARG A 16 -8.91 11.15 25.81
N ILE A 17 -9.55 11.70 24.78
CA ILE A 17 -10.07 10.94 23.66
C ILE A 17 -8.86 10.13 23.22
N LYS A 18 -8.84 8.86 23.63
CA LYS A 18 -7.87 7.88 23.21
C LYS A 18 -8.24 7.68 21.74
N ASN A 19 -7.73 8.56 20.88
CA ASN A 19 -7.86 8.46 19.44
C ASN A 19 -7.17 7.15 19.06
N LYS A 20 -7.95 6.07 19.07
CA LYS A 20 -7.62 4.83 18.40
C LYS A 20 -7.91 5.02 16.91
N GLU A 21 -7.46 6.15 16.37
CA GLU A 21 -7.37 6.34 14.93
C GLU A 21 -5.99 5.82 14.55
N SER A 22 -5.95 4.55 14.17
CA SER A 22 -4.82 4.01 13.43
C SER A 22 -4.71 4.84 12.14
N SER A 23 -3.81 5.82 12.14
CA SER A 23 -3.49 6.60 10.95
C SER A 23 -3.10 5.64 9.82
N PHE A 24 -3.59 5.90 8.61
CA PHE A 24 -3.26 5.11 7.41
C PHE A 24 -1.74 4.95 7.22
N ALA A 25 -0.96 5.95 7.65
CA ALA A 25 0.50 5.94 7.59
C ALA A 25 1.20 5.20 8.75
N GLN A 26 0.48 4.73 9.76
CA GLN A 26 1.04 4.08 10.96
C GLN A 26 0.93 2.55 10.95
N LYS A 27 0.55 1.94 9.83
CA LYS A 27 0.50 0.48 9.73
C LYS A 27 1.92 -0.09 9.78
N ARG A 28 2.24 -0.84 10.85
CA ARG A 28 3.43 -1.70 10.87
C ARG A 28 3.24 -2.78 9.82
N VAL A 29 4.24 -2.95 8.96
CA VAL A 29 4.29 -3.99 7.93
C VAL A 29 5.51 -4.83 8.22
N THR A 30 5.32 -6.14 8.47
CA THR A 30 6.41 -7.12 8.54
C THR A 30 6.53 -7.86 7.21
N PHE A 31 7.65 -8.56 6.99
CA PHE A 31 7.82 -9.36 5.76
C PHE A 31 6.81 -10.53 5.70
N ASP A 32 6.38 -11.04 6.85
CA ASP A 32 5.34 -12.07 6.97
C ASP A 32 3.96 -11.59 6.48
N ASP A 33 3.71 -10.26 6.50
CA ASP A 33 2.46 -9.68 6.02
C ASP A 33 2.40 -9.64 4.47
N THR A 34 3.49 -9.98 3.80
CA THR A 34 3.56 -9.96 2.33
C THR A 34 3.22 -11.33 1.74
N PRO A 35 2.55 -11.38 0.58
CA PRO A 35 2.20 -12.64 -0.08
C PRO A 35 3.41 -13.34 -0.74
N LEU A 36 4.63 -12.83 -0.53
CA LEU A 36 5.86 -13.34 -1.12
C LEU A 36 6.57 -14.28 -0.15
N PHE A 37 7.27 -15.27 -0.69
CA PHE A 37 8.03 -16.22 0.12
C PHE A 37 9.37 -15.61 0.54
N PHE A 38 9.55 -15.40 1.84
CA PHE A 38 10.79 -14.91 2.43
C PHE A 38 11.37 -15.95 3.39
N PRO A 39 12.34 -16.78 2.95
CA PRO A 39 12.99 -17.72 3.86
C PRO A 39 13.83 -16.97 4.90
N GLU A 40 13.75 -17.42 6.16
CA GLU A 40 14.49 -16.83 7.29
C GLU A 40 15.99 -16.75 6.98
N GLY A 41 16.60 -15.59 7.24
CA GLY A 41 18.01 -15.33 6.97
C GLY A 41 18.37 -15.01 5.51
N PHE A 42 17.46 -15.17 4.56
CA PHE A 42 17.68 -14.88 3.13
C PHE A 42 16.77 -13.77 2.56
N GLU A 43 16.04 -13.07 3.42
CA GLU A 43 15.09 -12.01 3.07
C GLU A 43 15.65 -11.01 2.05
N LYS A 44 16.87 -10.49 2.29
CA LYS A 44 17.54 -9.51 1.42
C LYS A 44 17.86 -10.07 0.03
N LEU A 45 18.27 -11.34 -0.03
CA LEU A 45 18.59 -11.99 -1.30
C LEU A 45 17.30 -12.20 -2.12
N PHE A 46 16.24 -12.66 -1.48
CA PHE A 46 14.94 -12.84 -2.12
C PHE A 46 14.34 -11.50 -2.57
N LEU A 47 14.47 -10.44 -1.77
CA LEU A 47 14.09 -9.08 -2.18
C LEU A 47 14.81 -8.64 -3.46
N LEU A 48 16.13 -8.86 -3.55
CA LEU A 48 16.89 -8.52 -4.75
C LEU A 48 16.43 -9.35 -5.96
N ILE A 49 16.21 -10.64 -5.77
CA ILE A 49 15.70 -11.53 -6.83
C ILE A 49 14.33 -11.04 -7.30
N TYR A 50 13.41 -10.73 -6.40
CA TYR A 50 12.08 -10.21 -6.76
C TYR A 50 12.15 -8.85 -7.45
N PHE A 51 13.04 -7.97 -7.00
CA PHE A 51 13.26 -6.66 -7.63
C PHE A 51 13.72 -6.79 -9.09
N ILE A 52 14.52 -7.80 -9.41
CA ILE A 52 14.97 -8.02 -10.79
C ILE A 52 13.92 -8.80 -11.60
N THR A 53 13.37 -9.87 -11.02
CA THR A 53 12.55 -10.85 -11.76
C THR A 53 11.12 -10.40 -11.97
N LEU A 54 10.47 -9.75 -11.00
CA LEU A 54 9.06 -9.34 -11.13
C LEU A 54 8.84 -8.35 -12.29
N PRO A 55 9.63 -7.27 -12.43
CA PRO A 55 9.48 -6.36 -13.57
C PRO A 55 9.79 -7.08 -14.88
N TYR A 56 10.84 -7.90 -14.92
CA TYR A 56 11.19 -8.63 -16.13
C TYR A 56 10.05 -9.53 -16.64
N ILE A 57 9.44 -10.31 -15.72
CA ILE A 57 8.30 -11.17 -16.05
C ILE A 57 7.10 -10.33 -16.52
N ALA A 58 6.79 -9.22 -15.81
CA ALA A 58 5.71 -8.33 -16.22
C ALA A 58 5.93 -7.73 -17.62
N GLY A 59 7.17 -7.31 -17.92
CA GLY A 59 7.57 -6.81 -19.23
C GLY A 59 7.41 -7.87 -20.32
N LEU A 60 7.89 -9.09 -20.09
CA LEU A 60 7.72 -10.21 -21.03
C LEU A 60 6.25 -10.54 -21.28
N LEU A 61 5.41 -10.57 -20.24
CA LEU A 61 3.98 -10.79 -20.39
C LEU A 61 3.34 -9.71 -21.24
N PHE A 62 3.72 -8.45 -21.04
CA PHE A 62 3.23 -7.33 -21.85
C PHE A 62 3.69 -7.44 -23.31
N LEU A 63 4.97 -7.72 -23.55
CA LEU A 63 5.48 -7.97 -24.89
C LEU A 63 4.74 -9.13 -25.58
N PHE A 64 4.46 -10.20 -24.84
CA PHE A 64 3.76 -11.36 -25.39
C PHE A 64 2.29 -11.07 -25.71
N PHE A 65 1.53 -10.53 -24.76
CA PHE A 65 0.09 -10.34 -24.91
C PHE A 65 -0.27 -9.08 -25.70
N TYR A 66 0.44 -7.97 -25.50
CA TYR A 66 0.09 -6.68 -26.07
C TYR A 66 0.83 -6.39 -27.37
N VAL A 67 2.14 -6.62 -27.42
CA VAL A 67 2.95 -6.31 -28.62
C VAL A 67 2.86 -7.43 -29.66
N ALA A 68 3.02 -8.67 -29.21
CA ALA A 68 3.04 -9.83 -30.09
C ALA A 68 1.66 -10.46 -30.32
N ASP A 69 0.59 -9.96 -29.68
CA ASP A 69 -0.77 -10.45 -29.84
C ASP A 69 -0.88 -11.99 -29.64
N GLY A 70 -0.10 -12.51 -28.67
CA GLY A 70 -0.01 -13.95 -28.36
C GLY A 70 0.70 -14.81 -29.41
N LYS A 71 1.19 -14.22 -30.51
CA LYS A 71 1.85 -14.96 -31.61
C LYS A 71 3.30 -15.25 -31.25
N LYS A 72 3.59 -16.52 -30.92
CA LYS A 72 4.93 -16.99 -30.50
C LYS A 72 6.07 -16.58 -31.45
N LYS A 73 5.85 -16.67 -32.77
CA LYS A 73 6.87 -16.28 -33.78
C LYS A 73 7.20 -14.80 -33.71
N LEU A 74 6.17 -13.95 -33.60
CA LEU A 74 6.33 -12.51 -33.50
C LEU A 74 7.00 -12.14 -32.17
N PHE A 75 6.57 -12.75 -31.07
CA PHE A 75 7.17 -12.56 -29.75
C PHE A 75 8.66 -12.88 -29.75
N LEU A 76 9.08 -14.02 -30.31
CA LEU A 76 10.49 -14.39 -30.37
C LEU A 76 11.31 -13.37 -31.18
N SER A 77 10.79 -12.90 -32.32
CA SER A 77 11.45 -11.86 -33.12
C SER A 77 11.62 -10.58 -32.32
N VAL A 78 10.54 -10.06 -31.74
CA VAL A 78 10.57 -8.81 -30.98
C VAL A 78 11.46 -8.93 -29.73
N ASN A 79 11.40 -10.05 -29.03
CA ASN A 79 12.21 -10.30 -27.83
C ASN A 79 13.70 -10.42 -28.16
N SER A 80 14.06 -10.97 -29.32
CA SER A 80 15.46 -11.03 -29.77
C SER A 80 16.01 -9.65 -30.12
N ASP A 81 15.17 -8.76 -30.67
CA ASP A 81 15.58 -7.40 -31.05
C ASP A 81 15.52 -6.39 -29.89
N THR A 82 14.78 -6.71 -28.83
CA THR A 82 14.60 -5.83 -27.68
C THR A 82 15.67 -6.10 -26.62
N PRO A 83 16.46 -5.09 -26.21
CA PRO A 83 17.45 -5.28 -25.17
C PRO A 83 16.80 -5.59 -23.81
N PHE A 84 17.44 -6.44 -23.00
CA PHE A 84 16.96 -6.84 -21.67
C PHE A 84 16.51 -5.64 -20.81
N MET A 85 17.30 -4.56 -20.79
CA MET A 85 17.00 -3.36 -20.00
C MET A 85 15.69 -2.67 -20.43
N ALA A 86 15.34 -2.72 -21.72
CA ALA A 86 14.08 -2.15 -22.20
C ALA A 86 12.88 -2.98 -21.73
N ILE A 87 12.96 -4.31 -21.84
CA ILE A 87 11.93 -5.22 -21.32
C ILE A 87 11.73 -5.02 -19.82
N TRP A 88 12.84 -4.92 -19.09
CA TRP A 88 12.86 -4.71 -17.64
C TRP A 88 12.23 -3.37 -17.24
N ALA A 89 12.57 -2.28 -17.95
CA ALA A 89 11.99 -0.95 -17.71
C ALA A 89 10.49 -0.90 -18.01
N ILE A 90 10.04 -1.49 -19.14
CA ILE A 90 8.61 -1.62 -19.46
C ILE A 90 7.86 -2.35 -18.34
N GLY A 91 8.48 -3.39 -17.78
CA GLY A 91 7.97 -4.10 -16.62
C GLY A 91 7.70 -3.21 -15.41
N TYR A 92 8.64 -2.29 -15.10
CA TYR A 92 8.46 -1.34 -14.01
C TYR A 92 7.32 -0.38 -14.24
N GLU A 93 7.17 0.15 -15.46
CA GLU A 93 6.07 1.06 -15.79
C GLU A 93 4.72 0.39 -15.52
N ILE A 94 4.57 -0.86 -15.96
CA ILE A 94 3.32 -1.62 -15.76
C ILE A 94 3.06 -1.84 -14.27
N LEU A 95 4.06 -2.29 -13.51
CA LEU A 95 3.92 -2.49 -12.07
C LEU A 95 3.60 -1.17 -11.36
N ALA A 96 4.26 -0.07 -11.74
CA ALA A 96 4.03 1.25 -11.18
C ALA A 96 2.60 1.74 -11.43
N VAL A 97 2.08 1.58 -12.65
CA VAL A 97 0.68 1.93 -12.97
C VAL A 97 -0.29 1.10 -12.13
N LEU A 98 -0.07 -0.21 -12.00
CA LEU A 98 -0.94 -1.08 -11.18
C LEU A 98 -0.91 -0.68 -9.70
N ILE A 99 0.27 -0.42 -9.15
CA ILE A 99 0.45 0.05 -7.77
C ILE A 99 -0.23 1.40 -7.57
N LEU A 100 -0.05 2.34 -8.50
CA LEU A 100 -0.64 3.67 -8.43
C LEU A 100 -2.17 3.60 -8.45
N LEU A 101 -2.75 2.81 -9.36
CA LEU A 101 -4.19 2.56 -9.41
C LEU A 101 -4.70 1.94 -8.11
N TRP A 102 -3.94 1.01 -7.52
CA TRP A 102 -4.31 0.40 -6.24
C TRP A 102 -4.25 1.39 -5.07
N ILE A 103 -3.25 2.27 -5.01
CA ILE A 103 -3.16 3.34 -4.02
C ILE A 103 -4.35 4.30 -4.16
N VAL A 104 -4.64 4.75 -5.38
CA VAL A 104 -5.78 5.65 -5.65
C VAL A 104 -7.10 5.00 -5.22
N LYS A 105 -7.32 3.73 -5.60
CA LYS A 105 -8.50 2.96 -5.18
C LYS A 105 -8.61 2.90 -3.65
N SER A 106 -7.50 2.63 -2.96
CA SER A 106 -7.46 2.53 -1.50
C SER A 106 -7.75 3.87 -0.82
N ALA A 107 -7.21 4.97 -1.36
CA ALA A 107 -7.46 6.32 -0.86
C ALA A 107 -8.94 6.73 -1.02
N ILE A 108 -9.54 6.42 -2.17
CA ILE A 108 -10.96 6.64 -2.42
C ILE A 108 -11.83 5.82 -1.45
N ALA A 109 -11.53 4.52 -1.29
CA ALA A 109 -12.27 3.64 -0.38
C ALA A 109 -12.24 4.14 1.07
N TYR A 110 -11.06 4.55 1.56
CA TYR A 110 -10.90 5.14 2.90
C TYR A 110 -11.72 6.43 3.06
N SER A 111 -11.77 7.27 2.02
CA SER A 111 -12.55 8.52 2.03
C SER A 111 -14.06 8.27 2.08
N TYR A 112 -14.55 7.21 1.44
CA TYR A 112 -15.96 6.82 1.54
C TYR A 112 -16.31 6.28 2.94
N GLU A 113 -15.46 5.42 3.52
CA GLU A 113 -15.72 4.81 4.83
C GLU A 113 -15.69 5.84 5.97
N SER A 114 -14.76 6.80 5.92
CA SER A 114 -14.67 7.88 6.92
C SER A 114 -15.90 8.80 6.92
N ARG A 115 -16.56 9.02 5.78
CA ARG A 115 -17.83 9.77 5.71
C ARG A 115 -18.99 9.07 6.41
N GLN A 116 -19.03 7.74 6.43
CA GLN A 116 -20.14 6.99 7.04
C GLN A 116 -20.07 6.96 8.57
N ARG A 117 -18.88 6.99 9.17
CA ARG A 117 -18.69 6.97 10.64
C ARG A 117 -19.07 8.27 11.35
N GLY A 118 -19.27 9.38 10.62
CA GLY A 118 -19.67 10.67 11.18
C GLY A 118 -21.16 10.82 11.55
N SER A 119 -21.97 9.74 11.43
CA SER A 119 -23.43 9.80 11.61
C SER A 119 -23.96 9.27 12.94
N THR A 120 -23.11 8.98 13.94
CA THR A 120 -23.62 8.61 15.28
C THR A 120 -24.41 9.78 15.86
N PRO A 121 -25.73 9.65 16.08
CA PRO A 121 -26.52 10.74 16.64
C PRO A 121 -26.02 10.99 18.07
N PHE A 122 -25.56 12.21 18.31
CA PHE A 122 -25.14 12.69 19.62
C PHE A 122 -26.34 12.58 20.58
N ARG A 123 -26.38 11.50 21.37
CA ARG A 123 -27.42 11.27 22.37
C ARG A 123 -27.12 12.19 23.56
N ARG A 124 -27.87 13.30 23.67
CA ARG A 124 -27.77 14.18 24.85
C ARG A 124 -28.37 13.47 26.08
N PRO A 125 -27.72 13.57 27.25
CA PRO A 125 -28.23 13.04 28.52
C PRO A 125 -29.45 13.80 29.02
#